data_AF-A0A1B1YAB3-F1
#
_entry.id   AF-A0A1B1YAB3-F1
#
_cell.length_a   1.000
_cell.length_b   1.000
_cell.length_c   1.000
_cell.angle_alpha   90.00
_cell.angle_beta   90.00
_cell.angle_gamma   90.00
#
_symmetry.space_group_name_H-M   'P 1'
#
loop_
_entity.id
_entity.type
_entity.pdbx_description
1 polymer ?
#
loop_
_entity_poly.entity_id
_entity_poly.type
_entity_poly.pdbx_seq_one_letter_code
_entity_poly.pdbx_strand_id
1 'polypeptide(L)' 'MGKPAERIMKYIKENGIKQTFISQKTGIKKSTLSAKLRGQIKISAEEIELICWALNCSPTEFISPKPPEKIGA' A
#
# COMPACT_ATOMS: atom_id res chain seq x y z
N MET A 1 -11.63 -2.22 8.67
CA MET A 1 -10.56 -2.43 7.67
C MET A 1 -9.58 -1.27 7.75
N GLY A 2 -8.28 -1.56 7.77
CA GLY A 2 -7.22 -0.54 7.82
C GLY A 2 -7.11 0.31 6.56
N LYS A 3 -6.20 1.30 6.57
CA LYS A 3 -5.84 2.10 5.38
C LYS A 3 -5.26 1.19 4.27
N PRO A 4 -5.27 1.60 2.98
CA PRO A 4 -4.66 0.80 1.90
C PRO A 4 -3.23 0.35 2.20
N ALA A 5 -2.41 1.24 2.77
CA ALA A 5 -1.05 0.93 3.22
C ALA A 5 -0.97 -0.24 4.22
N GLU A 6 -1.90 -0.32 5.17
CA GLU A 6 -1.94 -1.38 6.18
C GLU A 6 -2.37 -2.71 5.56
N ARG A 7 -3.28 -2.69 4.57
CA ARG A 7 -3.70 -3.88 3.81
C ARG A 7 -2.55 -4.42 2.97
N ILE A 8 -1.79 -3.55 2.30
CA ILE A 8 -0.57 -3.94 1.58
C ILE A 8 0.45 -4.54 2.56
N MET A 9 0.67 -3.89 3.72
CA MET A 9 1.61 -4.39 4.73
C MET A 9 1.22 -5.79 5.24
N LYS A 10 -0.07 -6.05 5.42
CA LYS A 10 -0.58 -7.37 5.79
C LYS A 10 -0.36 -8.39 4.68
N TYR A 11 -0.73 -8.05 3.44
CA TYR A 11 -0.56 -8.91 2.27
C TYR A 11 0.89 -9.37 2.09
N ILE A 12 1.85 -8.44 2.17
CA ILE A 12 3.26 -8.78 1.97
C ILE A 12 3.79 -9.68 3.09
N LYS A 13 3.28 -9.54 4.33
CA LYS A 13 3.65 -10.42 5.45
C LYS A 13 3.09 -11.82 5.26
N GLU A 14 1.81 -11.93 4.91
CA GLU A 14 1.12 -13.21 4.71
C GLU A 14 1.71 -14.01 3.53
N ASN A 15 2.19 -13.32 2.50
CA ASN A 15 2.81 -13.94 1.33
C ASN A 15 4.35 -14.07 1.43
N GLY A 16 4.96 -13.73 2.57
CA GLY A 16 6.42 -13.80 2.75
C GLY A 16 7.23 -12.87 1.84
N ILE A 17 6.60 -11.81 1.30
CA ILE A 17 7.21 -10.88 0.36
C ILE A 17 8.03 -9.84 1.11
N LYS A 18 9.31 -9.74 0.75
CA LYS A 18 10.22 -8.73 1.33
C LYS A 18 9.94 -7.35 0.75
N GLN A 19 9.94 -6.31 1.58
CA GLN A 19 9.85 -4.92 1.10
C GLN A 19 11.00 -4.53 0.15
N THR A 20 12.14 -5.23 0.21
CA THR A 20 13.26 -5.05 -0.74
C THR A 20 12.87 -5.44 -2.17
N PHE A 21 12.03 -6.45 -2.35
CA PHE A 21 11.54 -6.88 -3.66
C PHE A 21 10.71 -5.77 -4.31
N ILE A 22 9.80 -5.17 -3.55
CA ILE A 22 8.97 -4.06 -4.01
C ILE A 22 9.85 -2.84 -4.32
N SER A 23 10.76 -2.49 -3.42
CA SER A 23 11.69 -1.37 -3.59
C SER A 23 12.52 -1.47 -4.87
N GLN A 24 13.01 -2.66 -5.21
CA GLN A 24 13.78 -2.91 -6.44
C GLN A 24 12.92 -2.77 -7.69
N LYS A 25 11.67 -3.25 -7.66
CA LYS A 25 10.77 -3.17 -8.81
C LYS A 25 10.22 -1.77 -9.06
N THR A 26 9.93 -1.01 -8.01
CA THR A 26 9.25 0.29 -8.11
C THR A 26 10.19 1.49 -8.08
N GLY A 27 11.46 1.29 -7.70
CA GLY A 27 12.41 2.37 -7.44
C GLY A 27 12.13 3.16 -6.15
N ILE A 28 11.04 2.85 -5.42
CA ILE A 28 10.73 3.48 -4.13
C ILE A 28 11.76 3.00 -3.11
N LYS A 29 12.43 3.94 -2.42
CA LYS A 29 13.39 3.61 -1.36
C LYS A 29 12.73 2.74 -0.28
N LYS A 30 13.41 1.68 0.16
CA LYS A 30 12.92 0.77 1.22
C LYS A 30 12.49 1.51 2.50
N SER A 31 13.25 2.52 2.92
CA SER A 31 12.92 3.35 4.09
C SER A 31 11.61 4.11 3.91
N THR A 32 11.42 4.73 2.74
CA THR A 32 10.19 5.42 2.36
C THR A 32 9.01 4.46 2.29
N LEU A 33 9.19 3.30 1.67
CA LEU A 33 8.16 2.26 1.60
C LEU A 33 7.75 1.79 3.01
N SER A 34 8.73 1.54 3.89
CA SER A 34 8.46 1.16 5.28
C SER A 34 7.69 2.24 6.07
N ALA A 35 8.04 3.51 5.89
CA ALA A 35 7.33 4.63 6.52
C ALA A 35 5.87 4.72 6.01
N LYS A 36 5.65 4.54 4.70
CA LYS A 36 4.32 4.54 4.08
C LYS A 36 3.46 3.37 4.56
N LEU A 37 4.00 2.16 4.52
CA LEU A 37 3.29 0.94 4.92
C LEU A 37 2.94 0.89 6.42
N ARG A 38 3.73 1.58 7.27
CA ARG A 38 3.41 1.77 8.70
C ARG A 38 2.51 2.97 8.98
N GLY A 39 2.07 3.70 7.96
CA GLY A 39 1.19 4.86 8.09
C GLY A 39 1.86 6.11 8.66
N GLN A 40 3.20 6.14 8.76
CA GLN A 40 3.96 7.33 9.19
C GLN A 40 3.91 8.44 8.14
N ILE A 41 3.82 8.06 6.87
CA ILE A 41 3.70 8.96 5.72
C ILE A 41 2.52 8.49 4.87
N LYS A 42 1.78 9.42 4.24
CA LYS A 42 0.72 9.07 3.29
C LYS A 42 1.30 8.32 2.09
N ILE A 43 0.58 7.30 1.65
CA ILE A 43 0.81 6.62 0.37
C ILE A 43 -0.10 7.25 -0.68
N SER A 44 0.43 7.56 -1.86
CA SER A 44 -0.36 8.12 -2.97
C SER A 44 -1.01 7.01 -3.80
N ALA A 45 -1.90 7.38 -4.72
CA ALA A 45 -2.52 6.43 -5.64
C ALA A 45 -1.48 5.84 -6.60
N GLU A 46 -0.61 6.67 -7.16
CA GLU A 46 0.46 6.28 -8.09
C GLU A 46 1.43 5.28 -7.44
N GLU A 47 1.72 5.46 -6.15
CA GLU A 47 2.54 4.50 -5.41
C GLU A 47 1.84 3.17 -5.20
N ILE A 48 0.52 3.18 -4.97
CA ILE A 48 -0.26 1.95 -4.89
C ILE A 48 -0.25 1.23 -6.25
N GLU A 49 -0.39 1.95 -7.36
CA GLU A 49 -0.32 1.37 -8.71
C GLU A 49 1.03 0.66 -8.96
N LEU A 50 2.14 1.34 -8.65
CA LEU A 50 3.49 0.75 -8.77
C LEU A 50 3.65 -0.50 -7.90
N ILE A 51 3.13 -0.48 -6.68
CA ILE A 51 3.18 -1.62 -5.77
C ILE A 51 2.32 -2.78 -6.30
N CYS A 52 1.11 -2.50 -6.79
CA CYS A 52 0.23 -3.52 -7.37
C CYS A 52 0.86 -4.19 -8.58
N TRP A 53 1.49 -3.39 -9.46
CA TRP A 53 2.27 -3.92 -10.58
C TRP A 53 3.44 -4.79 -10.10
N ALA A 54 4.20 -4.35 -9.08
CA ALA A 54 5.32 -5.12 -8.54
C ALA A 54 4.88 -6.46 -7.94
N LEU A 55 3.71 -6.48 -7.28
CA LEU A 55 3.10 -7.63 -6.62
C LEU A 55 2.27 -8.51 -7.56
N ASN A 56 2.02 -8.08 -8.80
CA ASN A 56 1.13 -8.74 -9.75
C ASN A 56 -0.28 -8.97 -9.19
N CYS A 57 -0.86 -7.93 -8.56
CA CYS A 57 -2.21 -7.97 -7.99
C CYS A 57 -3.05 -6.75 -8.40
N SER A 58 -4.36 -6.82 -8.17
CA SER A 58 -5.29 -5.72 -8.47
C SER A 58 -5.32 -4.67 -7.36
N PRO A 59 -5.43 -3.36 -7.66
CA PRO A 59 -5.67 -2.33 -6.65
C PRO A 59 -6.92 -2.56 -5.79
N THR A 60 -7.91 -3.30 -6.30
CA THR A 60 -9.13 -3.67 -5.57
C THR A 60 -8.88 -4.57 -4.35
N GLU A 61 -7.71 -5.22 -4.28
CA GLU A 61 -7.27 -5.97 -3.09
C GLU A 61 -6.99 -5.04 -1.89
N PHE A 62 -6.63 -3.78 -2.16
CA PHE A 62 -6.20 -2.82 -1.13
C PHE A 62 -7.10 -1.61 -1.02
N ILE A 63 -7.82 -1.26 -2.09
CA ILE A 63 -8.69 -0.09 -2.15
C ILE A 63 -10.13 -0.57 -2.31
N SER A 64 -10.99 -0.09 -1.43
CA SER A 64 -12.42 -0.31 -1.49
C SER A 64 -13.14 1.03 -1.31
N PRO A 65 -14.32 1.23 -1.91
CA PRO A 65 -15.15 2.40 -1.64
C PRO A 65 -15.37 2.55 -0.14
N LYS A 66 -15.18 3.77 0.38
CA LYS A 66 -15.51 4.11 1.76
C LYS A 66 -16.39 5.37 1.76
N PRO A 67 -17.43 5.43 2.61
CA PRO A 67 -18.16 6.68 2.79
C PRO A 67 -17.21 7.74 3.38
N PRO A 68 -17.46 9.04 3.13
CA PRO A 68 -16.73 10.11 3.79
C PRO A 68 -16.94 10.02 5.32
N GLU A 69 -15.89 10.29 6.09
CA GLU A 69 -15.91 10.18 7.57
C GLU A 69 -16.85 11.21 8.23
N LYS A 70 -17.25 12.24 7.50
CA LYS A 70 -18.37 13.13 7.85
C LYS A 70 -19.13 13.49 6.57
N ILE A 71 -20.38 13.08 6.49
CA ILE A 71 -21.37 13.74 5.64
C ILE A 71 -21.78 14.96 6.46
N GLY A 72 -21.43 16.16 6.02
CA GLY A 72 -21.81 17.38 6.74
C GLY A 72 -23.33 17.39 6.98
N ALA A 73 -23.71 17.52 8.25
CA ALA A 73 -25.02 18.00 8.64
C ALA A 73 -24.93 19.51 8.83
#